data_AF-A0A958LU36-F1
#
_entry.id   AF-A0A958LU36-F1
#
_cell.length_a   1.000
_cell.length_b   1.000
_cell.length_c   1.000
_cell.angle_alpha   90.00
_cell.angle_beta   90.00
_cell.angle_gamma   90.00
#
_symmetry.space_group_name_H-M   'P 1'
#
loop_
_entity.id
_entity.type
_entity.pdbx_description
1 polymer ?
#
loop_
_entity_poly.entity_id
_entity_poly.type
_entity_poly.pdbx_seq_one_letter_code
_entity_poly.pdbx_strand_id
1 'polypeptide(L)'
;MSVSLAPVSYGAESKKRTTSAKKESATKTDSEGDKGSALPPEETDDSGSSLKDLFKSLDYPELQVVPRASQRLKMEAGEEDKNWWYIHWPFYLSALTTFAMGTTAEQSFRDDLTSIEREDARSGALVARTIGAAWFFGTMLIASRKPYQKAWAKVRGFSGGGRSNELLRERLAEESLEKPAHTMKVLSYVSTFTNLAAAGYVGSFLDDQGKVFAAIGGALAFLPMIFDDWYVYNFNKHLEYKRNIFSPVVSMAAVNKPTGGTDLYPSFTWVVEY
;
A
#
# COMPACT_ATOMS: atom_id res chain seq x y z
N MET A 1 8.10 44.60 29.60
CA MET A 1 6.78 44.07 29.21
C MET A 1 6.68 42.66 29.74
N SER A 2 5.88 42.46 30.79
CA SER A 2 5.82 41.20 31.54
C SER A 2 4.68 40.35 31.01
N VAL A 3 5.00 39.19 30.43
CA VAL A 3 4.01 38.25 29.87
C VAL A 3 3.51 37.35 31.00
N SER A 4 2.25 37.56 31.40
CA SER A 4 1.52 36.72 32.35
C SER A 4 0.99 35.49 31.60
N LEU A 5 1.50 34.30 31.93
CA LEU A 5 1.01 33.03 31.40
C LEU A 5 -0.11 32.50 32.31
N ALA A 6 -1.32 32.40 31.77
CA ALA A 6 -2.45 31.76 32.44
C ALA A 6 -2.30 30.22 32.42
N PRO A 7 -2.74 29.50 33.47
CA PRO A 7 -2.64 28.05 33.53
C PRO A 7 -3.67 27.37 32.62
N VAL A 8 -3.20 26.37 31.88
CA VAL A 8 -4.02 25.47 31.04
C VAL A 8 -4.79 24.51 31.94
N SER A 9 -6.12 24.65 31.96
CA SER A 9 -7.05 23.79 32.67
C SER A 9 -7.30 22.49 31.88
N TYR A 10 -6.79 21.36 32.37
CA TYR A 10 -7.13 20.03 31.85
C TYR A 10 -8.52 19.61 32.33
N GLY A 11 -9.49 19.64 31.42
CA GLY A 11 -10.82 19.08 31.65
C GLY A 11 -10.75 17.55 31.75
N ALA A 12 -10.92 17.04 32.97
CA ALA A 12 -11.19 15.64 33.22
C ALA A 12 -12.63 15.32 32.81
N GLU A 13 -12.83 14.66 31.67
CA GLU A 13 -14.15 14.15 31.30
C GLU A 13 -14.32 12.68 31.70
N SER A 14 -15.39 12.48 32.45
CA SER A 14 -15.70 11.35 33.30
C SER A 14 -16.39 10.22 32.56
N LYS A 15 -15.96 8.99 32.87
CA LYS A 15 -16.65 7.71 32.65
C LYS A 15 -18.16 7.74 32.98
N LYS A 16 -18.99 7.22 32.06
CA LYS A 16 -20.24 6.46 32.30
C LYS A 16 -20.33 5.42 31.18
N ARG A 17 -20.04 4.12 31.37
CA ARG A 17 -20.85 3.03 31.99
C ARG A 17 -22.27 2.89 31.44
N THR A 18 -22.45 1.92 30.53
CA THR A 18 -23.65 1.08 30.32
C THR A 18 -23.16 -0.20 29.61
N THR A 19 -22.75 -1.25 30.31
CA THR A 19 -23.56 -2.42 30.73
C THR A 19 -24.64 -2.90 29.75
N SER A 20 -24.59 -4.22 29.53
CA SER A 20 -25.66 -5.17 29.21
C SER A 20 -26.27 -5.20 27.81
N ALA A 21 -25.88 -6.22 27.03
CA ALA A 21 -26.81 -7.17 26.39
C ALA A 21 -26.04 -8.40 25.87
N LYS A 22 -25.71 -9.32 26.78
CA LYS A 22 -25.34 -10.71 26.46
C LYS A 22 -26.62 -11.42 26.02
N LYS A 23 -26.83 -11.58 24.72
CA LYS A 23 -27.94 -12.38 24.18
C LYS A 23 -27.48 -13.82 24.05
N GLU A 24 -27.58 -14.54 25.17
CA GLU A 24 -27.71 -15.99 25.19
C GLU A 24 -29.09 -16.34 24.62
N SER A 25 -29.14 -17.08 23.51
CA SER A 25 -30.36 -17.81 23.15
C SER A 25 -30.04 -19.02 22.28
N ALA A 26 -30.29 -20.18 22.88
CA ALA A 26 -30.75 -21.42 22.26
C ALA A 26 -29.75 -22.23 21.43
N THR A 27 -28.88 -22.94 22.15
CA THR A 27 -28.42 -24.27 21.75
C THR A 27 -29.65 -25.20 21.70
N LYS A 28 -30.09 -25.56 20.49
CA LYS A 28 -31.05 -26.65 20.29
C LYS A 28 -30.32 -27.98 20.45
N THR A 29 -30.79 -28.73 21.43
CA THR A 29 -30.56 -30.15 21.64
C THR A 29 -31.29 -30.92 20.55
N ASP A 30 -30.56 -31.49 19.60
CA ASP A 30 -31.10 -32.46 18.64
C ASP A 30 -30.52 -33.85 18.94
N SER A 31 -31.42 -34.71 19.39
CA SER A 31 -31.51 -36.16 19.19
C SER A 31 -30.24 -37.01 19.27
N GLU A 32 -30.09 -37.71 20.41
CA GLU A 32 -29.53 -39.06 20.44
C GLU A 32 -30.38 -40.00 19.57
N GLY A 33 -29.72 -40.64 18.60
CA GLY A 33 -30.32 -41.60 17.68
C GLY A 33 -29.25 -42.49 17.06
N ASP A 34 -28.75 -43.42 17.87
CA ASP A 34 -28.65 -44.86 17.60
C ASP A 34 -27.94 -45.41 16.32
N LYS A 35 -27.09 -46.41 16.59
CA LYS A 35 -26.50 -47.47 15.73
C LYS A 35 -25.36 -47.15 14.78
N GLY A 36 -24.29 -47.93 14.95
CA GLY A 36 -23.52 -48.42 13.80
C GLY A 36 -22.02 -48.53 14.04
N SER A 37 -21.61 -49.54 14.80
CA SER A 37 -20.27 -50.12 14.71
C SER A 37 -19.90 -50.41 13.26
N ALA A 38 -18.95 -49.65 12.71
CA ALA A 38 -18.32 -49.91 11.43
C ALA A 38 -16.80 -49.98 11.64
N LEU A 39 -16.23 -51.04 11.06
CA LEU A 39 -14.84 -51.48 11.12
C LEU A 39 -13.84 -50.35 10.78
N PRO A 40 -12.58 -50.43 11.27
CA PRO A 40 -11.52 -49.56 10.81
C PRO A 40 -11.39 -49.70 9.28
N PRO A 41 -11.37 -48.58 8.53
CA PRO A 41 -11.23 -48.62 7.09
C PRO A 41 -9.92 -49.30 6.72
N GLU A 42 -10.04 -50.28 5.83
CA GLU A 42 -8.96 -50.99 5.16
C GLU A 42 -8.06 -49.96 4.45
N GLU A 43 -6.79 -49.89 4.83
CA GLU A 43 -5.79 -49.04 4.18
C GLU A 43 -5.54 -49.56 2.77
N THR A 44 -6.30 -49.04 1.80
CA THR A 44 -6.00 -49.25 0.40
C THR A 44 -4.84 -48.33 0.01
N ASP A 45 -3.70 -48.95 -0.31
CA ASP A 45 -2.49 -48.36 -0.87
C ASP A 45 -2.78 -47.62 -2.21
N ASP A 46 -3.36 -46.43 -2.14
CA ASP A 46 -3.70 -45.58 -3.29
C ASP A 46 -2.53 -44.65 -3.67
N SER A 47 -1.32 -45.21 -3.74
CA SER A 47 -0.08 -44.47 -4.08
C SER A 47 -0.12 -43.82 -5.48
N GLY A 48 -1.01 -44.28 -6.36
CA GLY A 48 -1.17 -43.76 -7.72
C GLY A 48 -2.01 -42.48 -7.83
N SER A 49 -2.93 -42.21 -6.89
CA SER A 49 -3.74 -40.98 -6.89
C SER A 49 -2.94 -39.77 -6.39
N SER A 50 -2.05 -40.01 -5.42
CA SER A 50 -1.15 -38.99 -4.84
C SER A 50 -0.29 -38.26 -5.88
N LEU A 51 0.32 -38.99 -6.83
CA LEU A 51 1.17 -38.37 -7.87
C LEU A 51 0.35 -37.56 -8.88
N LYS A 52 -0.82 -38.04 -9.29
CA LYS A 52 -1.70 -37.29 -10.21
C LYS A 52 -2.23 -36.02 -9.57
N ASP A 53 -2.53 -36.04 -8.28
CA ASP A 53 -2.94 -34.84 -7.55
C ASP A 53 -1.77 -33.87 -7.32
N LEU A 54 -0.55 -34.38 -7.16
CA LEU A 54 0.69 -33.58 -7.18
C LEU A 54 0.90 -32.88 -8.53
N PHE A 55 0.82 -33.60 -9.64
CA PHE A 55 0.94 -33.00 -10.99
C PHE A 55 -0.21 -32.04 -11.29
N LYS A 56 -1.45 -32.37 -10.90
CA LYS A 56 -2.57 -31.44 -11.00
C LYS A 56 -2.37 -30.22 -10.10
N SER A 57 -1.73 -30.34 -8.94
CA SER A 57 -1.45 -29.21 -8.06
C SER A 57 -0.36 -28.29 -8.64
N LEU A 58 0.54 -28.84 -9.47
CA LEU A 58 1.57 -28.10 -10.20
C LEU A 58 1.01 -27.28 -11.38
N ASP A 59 -0.15 -27.64 -11.93
CA ASP A 59 -0.75 -26.92 -13.07
C ASP A 59 -1.09 -25.45 -12.78
N TYR A 60 -1.31 -25.10 -11.51
CA TYR A 60 -1.68 -23.74 -11.09
C TYR A 60 -0.99 -23.35 -9.80
N PRO A 61 0.27 -22.94 -9.88
CA PRO A 61 1.06 -22.74 -8.70
C PRO A 61 0.68 -21.45 -7.94
N GLU A 62 -0.13 -20.56 -8.52
CA GLU A 62 -0.75 -19.45 -7.79
C GLU A 62 -1.60 -19.90 -6.60
N LEU A 63 -2.15 -21.12 -6.63
CA LEU A 63 -2.94 -21.68 -5.54
C LEU A 63 -2.09 -22.16 -4.36
N GLN A 64 -0.79 -22.36 -4.58
CA GLN A 64 0.16 -22.84 -3.57
C GLN A 64 0.79 -21.69 -2.77
N VAL A 65 0.54 -20.43 -3.15
CA VAL A 65 1.10 -19.27 -2.47
C VAL A 65 0.37 -19.07 -1.14
N VAL A 66 1.11 -19.11 -0.04
CA VAL A 66 0.60 -18.86 1.32
C VAL A 66 1.27 -17.59 1.88
N PRO A 67 0.50 -16.56 2.28
CA PRO A 67 -0.95 -16.44 2.15
C PRO A 67 -1.37 -16.26 0.68
N ARG A 68 -2.58 -16.73 0.36
CA ARG A 68 -3.17 -16.52 -0.98
C ARG A 68 -3.44 -15.04 -1.24
N ALA A 69 -3.51 -14.63 -2.51
CA ALA A 69 -3.80 -13.24 -2.86
C ALA A 69 -5.14 -12.78 -2.27
N SER A 70 -6.17 -13.64 -2.35
CA SER A 70 -7.48 -13.35 -1.76
C SER A 70 -7.47 -13.25 -0.24
N GLN A 71 -6.66 -14.06 0.44
CA GLN A 71 -6.49 -13.99 1.89
C GLN A 71 -5.75 -12.72 2.29
N ARG A 72 -4.70 -12.37 1.56
CA ARG A 72 -3.98 -11.13 1.79
C ARG A 72 -4.87 -9.92 1.58
N LEU A 73 -5.57 -9.84 0.46
CA LEU A 73 -6.52 -8.78 0.19
C LEU A 73 -7.56 -8.62 1.32
N LYS A 74 -8.03 -9.73 1.92
CA LYS A 74 -8.91 -9.69 3.09
C LYS A 74 -8.24 -9.06 4.33
N MET A 75 -7.00 -9.44 4.61
CA MET A 75 -6.24 -8.88 5.74
C MET A 75 -6.01 -7.38 5.53
N GLU A 76 -5.50 -7.00 4.36
CA GLU A 76 -5.23 -5.60 4.02
C GLU A 76 -6.52 -4.78 4.00
N ALA A 77 -7.64 -5.29 3.46
CA ALA A 77 -8.92 -4.59 3.52
C ALA A 77 -9.40 -4.28 4.95
N GLY A 78 -9.07 -5.16 5.92
CA GLY A 78 -9.37 -4.94 7.33
C GLY A 78 -8.45 -3.92 8.00
N GLU A 79 -7.19 -3.86 7.58
CA GLU A 79 -6.21 -2.87 8.07
C GLU A 79 -6.44 -1.49 7.47
N GLU A 80 -6.81 -1.42 6.18
CA GLU A 80 -7.08 -0.18 5.45
C GLU A 80 -8.10 0.70 6.19
N ASP A 81 -9.10 0.08 6.83
CA ASP A 81 -10.13 0.81 7.57
C ASP A 81 -9.60 1.61 8.76
N LYS A 82 -8.66 0.99 9.48
CA LYS A 82 -8.10 1.53 10.73
C LYS A 82 -7.05 2.59 10.45
N ASN A 83 -6.40 2.45 9.29
CA ASN A 83 -5.09 3.01 9.02
C ASN A 83 -5.09 4.01 7.86
N TRP A 84 -6.24 4.24 7.22
CA TRP A 84 -6.40 5.02 5.99
C TRP A 84 -5.68 6.38 6.01
N TRP A 85 -5.66 7.07 7.15
CA TRP A 85 -5.08 8.41 7.26
C TRP A 85 -3.55 8.41 7.43
N TYR A 86 -2.94 7.37 7.99
CA TYR A 86 -1.48 7.36 8.17
C TYR A 86 -0.77 6.67 7.01
N ILE A 87 -1.46 5.82 6.25
CA ILE A 87 -0.89 5.07 5.12
C ILE A 87 -0.13 5.99 4.15
N HIS A 88 -0.63 7.22 3.96
CA HIS A 88 -0.06 8.20 3.04
C HIS A 88 0.74 9.33 3.73
N TRP A 89 1.25 9.10 4.95
CA TRP A 89 1.98 10.13 5.70
C TRP A 89 3.15 10.80 4.94
N PRO A 90 3.94 10.10 4.08
CA PRO A 90 5.04 10.75 3.36
C PRO A 90 4.53 11.84 2.41
N PHE A 91 3.37 11.61 1.78
CA PHE A 91 2.72 12.58 0.92
C PHE A 91 2.17 13.77 1.70
N TYR A 92 1.55 13.54 2.86
CA TYR A 92 1.03 14.64 3.69
C TYR A 92 2.16 15.54 4.19
N LEU A 93 3.28 14.95 4.63
CA LEU A 93 4.40 15.73 5.15
C LEU A 93 5.06 16.56 4.05
N SER A 94 5.33 15.95 2.89
CA SER A 94 5.83 16.66 1.71
C SER A 94 4.89 17.82 1.32
N ALA A 95 3.60 17.55 1.14
CA ALA A 95 2.61 18.55 0.76
C ALA A 95 2.48 19.70 1.78
N LEU A 96 2.45 19.37 3.08
CA LEU A 96 2.37 20.35 4.16
C LEU A 96 3.60 21.24 4.20
N THR A 97 4.79 20.69 3.95
CA THR A 97 6.03 21.48 3.93
C THR A 97 6.08 22.44 2.74
N THR A 98 5.65 22.01 1.55
CA THR A 98 5.52 22.89 0.38
C THR A 98 4.48 23.99 0.61
N PHE A 99 3.35 23.65 1.23
CA PHE A 99 2.33 24.63 1.61
C PHE A 99 2.86 25.65 2.64
N ALA A 100 3.54 25.17 3.68
CA ALA A 100 4.12 26.00 4.72
C ALA A 100 5.17 26.95 4.14
N MET A 101 6.08 26.43 3.31
CA MET A 101 7.07 27.21 2.59
C MET A 101 6.43 28.31 1.72
N GLY A 102 5.38 27.99 0.94
CA GLY A 102 4.65 29.00 0.16
C GLY A 102 3.90 30.03 1.01
N THR A 103 3.60 29.71 2.27
CA THR A 103 2.96 30.64 3.22
C THR A 103 3.99 31.54 3.91
N THR A 104 5.15 31.02 4.26
CA THR A 104 6.22 31.80 4.93
C THR A 104 7.11 32.55 3.95
N ALA A 105 7.12 32.17 2.68
CA ALA A 105 7.94 32.79 1.63
C ALA A 105 7.77 34.31 1.54
N GLU A 106 6.54 34.81 1.65
CA GLU A 106 6.25 36.25 1.53
C GLU A 106 6.92 37.12 2.60
N GLN A 107 7.21 36.53 3.76
CA GLN A 107 7.90 37.20 4.87
C GLN A 107 9.42 37.14 4.75
N SER A 108 9.94 36.26 3.88
CA SER A 108 11.37 35.93 3.76
C SER A 108 11.92 36.31 2.37
N PHE A 109 11.25 37.23 1.67
CA PHE A 109 11.77 37.76 0.41
C PHE A 109 12.99 38.63 0.67
N ARG A 110 13.96 38.58 -0.24
CA ARG A 110 15.14 39.44 -0.16
C ARG A 110 14.76 40.92 -0.35
N ASP A 111 15.45 41.80 0.37
CA ASP A 111 15.19 43.25 0.29
C ASP A 111 15.64 43.89 -1.03
N ASP A 112 16.52 43.22 -1.79
CA ASP A 112 17.14 43.74 -3.02
C ASP A 112 16.38 43.38 -4.31
N LEU A 113 15.19 42.78 -4.20
CA LEU A 113 14.36 42.42 -5.35
C LEU A 113 13.77 43.64 -6.06
N THR A 114 13.82 43.63 -7.39
CA THR A 114 13.08 44.59 -8.21
C THR A 114 11.57 44.41 -8.06
N SER A 115 10.77 45.41 -8.46
CA SER A 115 9.31 45.33 -8.37
C SER A 115 8.73 44.16 -9.18
N ILE A 116 9.35 43.84 -10.31
CA ILE A 116 8.97 42.73 -11.19
C ILE A 116 9.29 41.39 -10.50
N GLU A 117 10.52 41.21 -10.01
CA GLU A 117 10.91 39.97 -9.33
C GLU A 117 10.10 39.73 -8.06
N ARG A 118 9.67 40.80 -7.37
CA ARG A 118 8.80 40.68 -6.20
C ARG A 118 7.40 40.17 -6.56
N GLU A 119 6.88 40.56 -7.71
CA GLU A 119 5.61 40.04 -8.24
C GLU A 119 5.74 38.57 -8.66
N ASP A 120 6.84 38.21 -9.31
CA ASP A 120 7.17 36.82 -9.65
C ASP A 120 7.35 35.94 -8.41
N ALA A 121 8.02 36.46 -7.37
CA ALA A 121 8.19 35.79 -6.09
C ALA A 121 6.85 35.55 -5.37
N ARG A 122 5.94 36.54 -5.39
CA ARG A 122 4.58 36.39 -4.85
C ARG A 122 3.78 35.34 -5.63
N SER A 123 3.87 35.37 -6.95
CA SER A 123 3.23 34.37 -7.80
C SER A 123 3.78 32.97 -7.53
N GLY A 124 5.10 32.83 -7.34
CA GLY A 124 5.74 31.59 -6.95
C GLY A 124 5.29 31.06 -5.59
N ALA A 125 5.22 31.94 -4.59
CA ALA A 125 4.72 31.58 -3.26
C ALA A 125 3.27 31.10 -3.32
N LEU A 126 2.42 31.76 -4.12
CA LEU A 126 1.03 31.34 -4.36
C LEU A 126 0.98 29.98 -5.06
N VAL A 127 1.79 29.75 -6.09
CA VAL A 127 1.88 28.46 -6.79
C VAL A 127 2.32 27.34 -5.85
N ALA A 128 3.33 27.56 -5.01
CA ALA A 128 3.76 26.56 -4.02
C ALA A 128 2.64 26.28 -3.00
N ARG A 129 1.94 27.31 -2.53
CA ARG A 129 0.80 27.15 -1.63
C ARG A 129 -0.32 26.32 -2.27
N THR A 130 -0.68 26.60 -3.52
CA THR A 130 -1.73 25.85 -4.22
C THR A 130 -1.32 24.42 -4.53
N ILE A 131 -0.06 24.18 -4.94
CA ILE A 131 0.48 22.83 -5.16
C ILE A 131 0.47 22.03 -3.86
N GLY A 132 0.96 22.61 -2.76
CA GLY A 132 0.96 21.96 -1.44
C GLY A 132 -0.45 21.62 -0.97
N ALA A 133 -1.39 22.58 -1.07
CA ALA A 133 -2.79 22.33 -0.72
C ALA A 133 -3.44 21.26 -1.62
N ALA A 134 -3.21 21.32 -2.94
CA ALA A 134 -3.75 20.36 -3.89
C ALA A 134 -3.26 18.94 -3.61
N TRP A 135 -1.98 18.75 -3.29
CA TRP A 135 -1.45 17.45 -2.89
C TRP A 135 -2.00 16.98 -1.56
N PHE A 136 -2.09 17.86 -0.56
CA PHE A 136 -2.62 17.50 0.75
C PHE A 136 -4.06 16.98 0.66
N PHE A 137 -4.95 17.75 0.03
CA PHE A 137 -6.35 17.35 -0.14
C PHE A 137 -6.53 16.24 -1.17
N GLY A 138 -5.72 16.21 -2.22
CA GLY A 138 -5.72 15.13 -3.22
C GLY A 138 -5.38 13.78 -2.59
N THR A 139 -4.34 13.72 -1.77
CA THR A 139 -3.98 12.52 -1.01
C THR A 139 -5.07 12.14 -0.02
N MET A 140 -5.70 13.10 0.68
CA MET A 140 -6.84 12.82 1.56
C MET A 140 -8.03 12.21 0.79
N LEU A 141 -8.32 12.71 -0.41
CA LEU A 141 -9.36 12.16 -1.28
C LEU A 141 -9.01 10.74 -1.75
N ILE A 142 -7.75 10.48 -2.12
CA ILE A 142 -7.28 9.15 -2.50
C ILE A 142 -7.44 8.18 -1.33
N ALA A 143 -6.99 8.57 -0.14
CA ALA A 143 -7.10 7.78 1.10
C ALA A 143 -8.55 7.40 1.42
N SER A 144 -9.51 8.29 1.14
CA SER A 144 -10.94 8.03 1.37
C SER A 144 -11.54 6.94 0.48
N ARG A 145 -10.88 6.58 -0.64
CA ARG A 145 -11.46 5.65 -1.63
C ARG A 145 -11.43 4.19 -1.19
N LYS A 146 -10.57 3.83 -0.23
CA LYS A 146 -10.42 2.47 0.33
C LYS A 146 -10.46 1.36 -0.74
N PRO A 147 -9.51 1.37 -1.70
CA PRO A 147 -9.49 0.43 -2.82
C PRO A 147 -9.51 -1.04 -2.40
N TYR A 148 -8.82 -1.43 -1.32
CA TYR A 148 -8.78 -2.84 -0.90
C TYR A 148 -10.11 -3.33 -0.34
N GLN A 149 -10.84 -2.50 0.41
CA GLN A 149 -12.20 -2.83 0.86
C GLN A 149 -13.15 -3.05 -0.32
N LYS A 150 -13.13 -2.13 -1.30
CA LYS A 150 -13.97 -2.23 -2.50
C LYS A 150 -13.63 -3.47 -3.31
N ALA A 151 -12.35 -3.74 -3.50
CA ALA A 151 -11.88 -4.93 -4.20
C ALA A 151 -12.26 -6.22 -3.46
N TRP A 152 -12.10 -6.27 -2.14
CA TRP A 152 -12.50 -7.42 -1.33
C TRP A 152 -14.00 -7.69 -1.43
N ALA A 153 -14.83 -6.64 -1.40
CA ALA A 153 -16.27 -6.76 -1.57
C ALA A 153 -16.66 -7.38 -2.94
N LYS A 154 -15.87 -7.11 -3.99
CA LYS A 154 -16.03 -7.72 -5.32
C LYS A 154 -15.54 -9.18 -5.33
N VAL A 155 -14.34 -9.43 -4.81
CA VAL A 155 -13.68 -10.76 -4.81
C VAL A 155 -14.45 -11.78 -3.97
N ARG A 156 -15.02 -11.37 -2.83
CA ARG A 156 -15.80 -12.28 -1.95
C ARG A 156 -17.10 -12.79 -2.59
N GLY A 157 -17.63 -12.09 -3.60
CA GLY A 157 -18.83 -12.50 -4.33
C GLY A 157 -18.59 -13.72 -5.24
N PHE A 158 -17.33 -14.02 -5.56
CA PHE A 158 -16.94 -15.21 -6.31
C PHE A 158 -16.81 -16.40 -5.34
N SER A 159 -17.94 -16.98 -4.96
CA SER A 159 -18.02 -18.24 -4.21
C SER A 159 -18.53 -19.36 -5.11
N GLY A 160 -17.63 -20.18 -5.63
CA GLY A 160 -18.00 -21.41 -6.33
C GLY A 160 -16.95 -22.46 -6.08
N GLY A 161 -17.36 -23.71 -5.83
CA GLY A 161 -16.44 -24.81 -5.52
C GLY A 161 -15.60 -25.30 -6.71
N GLY A 162 -15.78 -24.72 -7.90
CA GLY A 162 -15.03 -25.09 -9.09
C GLY A 162 -13.63 -24.46 -9.11
N ARG A 163 -12.63 -25.25 -9.52
CA ARG A 163 -11.23 -24.81 -9.68
C ARG A 163 -11.08 -23.54 -10.51
N SER A 164 -11.82 -23.42 -11.61
CA SER A 164 -11.81 -22.22 -12.47
C SER A 164 -12.22 -20.96 -11.71
N ASN A 165 -13.23 -21.05 -10.82
CA ASN A 165 -13.69 -19.91 -10.03
C ASN A 165 -12.67 -19.53 -8.94
N GLU A 166 -11.99 -20.51 -8.36
CA GLU A 166 -10.90 -20.27 -7.40
C GLU A 166 -9.74 -19.53 -8.06
N LEU A 167 -9.33 -19.95 -9.25
CA LEU A 167 -8.28 -19.28 -10.03
C LEU A 167 -8.67 -17.87 -10.43
N LEU A 168 -9.90 -17.68 -10.91
CA LEU A 168 -10.42 -16.36 -11.26
C LEU A 168 -10.40 -15.44 -10.03
N ARG A 169 -10.82 -15.96 -8.87
CA ARG A 169 -10.81 -15.21 -7.61
C ARG A 169 -9.41 -14.77 -7.20
N GLU A 170 -8.43 -15.66 -7.31
CA GLU A 170 -7.04 -15.33 -6.98
C GLU A 170 -6.43 -14.30 -7.96
N ARG A 171 -6.69 -14.44 -9.27
CA ARG A 171 -6.25 -13.44 -10.28
C ARG A 171 -6.86 -12.07 -10.04
N LEU A 172 -8.16 -12.00 -9.77
CA LEU A 172 -8.84 -10.73 -9.46
C LEU A 172 -8.32 -10.12 -8.16
N ALA A 173 -7.99 -10.94 -7.16
CA ALA A 173 -7.41 -10.46 -5.91
C ALA A 173 -6.01 -9.88 -6.12
N GLU A 174 -5.18 -10.53 -6.94
CA GLU A 174 -3.85 -10.06 -7.29
C GLU A 174 -3.88 -8.74 -8.07
N GLU A 175 -4.70 -8.67 -9.12
CA GLU A 175 -4.90 -7.43 -9.89
C GLU A 175 -5.36 -6.28 -8.99
N SER A 176 -6.15 -6.59 -7.96
CA SER A 176 -6.62 -5.60 -6.98
C SER A 176 -5.55 -5.13 -6.01
N LEU A 177 -4.50 -5.93 -5.76
CA LEU A 177 -3.33 -5.53 -4.99
C LEU A 177 -2.37 -4.68 -5.83
N GLU A 178 -2.19 -5.04 -7.10
CA GLU A 178 -1.28 -4.41 -8.05
C GLU A 178 -1.69 -2.98 -8.43
N LYS A 179 -2.96 -2.77 -8.81
CA LYS A 179 -3.42 -1.48 -9.34
C LYS A 179 -3.18 -0.29 -8.39
N PRO A 180 -3.52 -0.38 -7.08
CA PRO A 180 -3.21 0.70 -6.14
C PRO A 180 -1.71 0.91 -5.97
N ALA A 181 -0.92 -0.16 -5.91
CA ALA A 181 0.54 -0.09 -5.78
C ALA A 181 1.17 0.64 -6.97
N HIS A 182 0.80 0.28 -8.19
CA HIS A 182 1.28 0.95 -9.40
C HIS A 182 0.89 2.43 -9.43
N THR A 183 -0.37 2.73 -9.10
CA THR A 183 -0.86 4.11 -9.07
C THR A 183 -0.08 4.96 -8.06
N MET A 184 0.14 4.45 -6.85
CA MET A 184 0.88 5.15 -5.80
C MET A 184 2.36 5.32 -6.14
N LYS A 185 2.97 4.34 -6.81
CA LYS A 185 4.35 4.44 -7.28
C LYS A 185 4.50 5.57 -8.30
N VAL A 186 3.62 5.66 -9.31
CA VAL A 186 3.65 6.79 -10.25
C VAL A 186 3.42 8.11 -9.51
N LEU A 187 2.46 8.13 -8.59
CA LEU A 187 2.11 9.33 -7.83
C LEU A 187 3.25 9.84 -6.96
N SER A 188 4.09 8.95 -6.40
CA SER A 188 5.25 9.36 -5.61
C SER A 188 6.26 10.14 -6.45
N TYR A 189 6.59 9.67 -7.67
CA TYR A 189 7.44 10.42 -8.58
C TYR A 189 6.85 11.80 -8.91
N VAL A 190 5.58 11.84 -9.34
CA VAL A 190 4.94 13.12 -9.71
C VAL A 190 4.91 14.08 -8.52
N SER A 191 4.58 13.59 -7.32
CA SER A 191 4.57 14.40 -6.11
C SER A 191 5.96 14.92 -5.76
N THR A 192 6.99 14.08 -5.80
CA THR A 192 8.37 14.49 -5.52
C THR A 192 8.85 15.55 -6.49
N PHE A 193 8.67 15.36 -7.80
CA PHE A 193 9.12 16.34 -8.79
C PHE A 193 8.37 17.66 -8.70
N THR A 194 7.05 17.65 -8.50
CA THR A 194 6.25 18.87 -8.40
C THR A 194 6.55 19.67 -7.13
N ASN A 195 6.72 19.01 -5.98
CA ASN A 195 7.10 19.68 -4.74
C ASN A 195 8.56 20.18 -4.78
N LEU A 196 9.48 19.41 -5.36
CA LEU A 196 10.87 19.83 -5.55
C LEU A 196 10.97 21.04 -6.49
N ALA A 197 10.23 21.03 -7.60
CA ALA A 197 10.19 22.15 -8.54
C ALA A 197 9.62 23.42 -7.86
N ALA A 198 8.55 23.27 -7.07
CA ALA A 198 8.00 24.38 -6.29
C ALA A 198 9.01 24.93 -5.27
N ALA A 199 9.74 24.05 -4.57
CA ALA A 199 10.77 24.44 -3.61
C ALA A 199 11.96 25.16 -4.27
N GLY A 200 12.43 24.66 -5.41
CA GLY A 200 13.50 25.30 -6.18
C GLY A 200 13.09 26.67 -6.72
N TYR A 201 11.88 26.77 -7.27
CA TYR A 201 11.35 28.01 -7.83
C TYR A 201 11.13 29.09 -6.76
N VAL A 202 10.53 28.74 -5.62
CA VAL A 202 10.35 29.71 -4.52
C VAL A 202 11.71 30.06 -3.91
N GLY A 203 12.58 29.08 -3.71
CA GLY A 203 13.88 29.24 -3.07
C GLY A 203 14.82 30.25 -3.76
N SER A 204 14.69 30.48 -5.07
CA SER A 204 15.51 31.47 -5.78
C SER A 204 15.24 32.92 -5.37
N PHE A 205 14.06 33.21 -4.81
CA PHE A 205 13.63 34.55 -4.41
C PHE A 205 13.76 34.80 -2.91
N LEU A 206 14.12 33.78 -2.12
CA LEU A 206 14.21 33.88 -0.67
C LEU A 206 15.57 34.40 -0.20
N ASP A 207 15.59 35.01 0.98
CA ASP A 207 16.79 35.36 1.72
C ASP A 207 17.50 34.11 2.25
N ASP A 208 18.63 34.28 2.94
CA ASP A 208 19.42 33.12 3.39
C ASP A 208 18.67 32.25 4.41
N GLN A 209 17.80 32.83 5.24
CA GLN A 209 16.95 32.05 6.14
C GLN A 209 15.89 31.28 5.37
N GLY A 210 15.19 31.93 4.43
CA GLY A 210 14.19 31.29 3.59
C GLY A 210 14.78 30.21 2.68
N LYS A 211 16.02 30.36 2.19
CA LYS A 211 16.73 29.32 1.44
C LYS A 211 16.95 28.06 2.28
N VAL A 212 17.24 28.18 3.57
CA VAL A 212 17.32 27.01 4.48
C VAL A 212 15.97 26.30 4.56
N PHE A 213 14.87 27.04 4.67
CA PHE A 213 13.53 26.45 4.63
C PHE A 213 13.22 25.78 3.29
N ALA A 214 13.58 26.40 2.18
CA ALA A 214 13.41 25.81 0.84
C ALA A 214 14.27 24.55 0.67
N ALA A 215 15.48 24.51 1.22
CA ALA A 215 16.32 23.31 1.22
C ALA A 215 15.71 22.17 2.04
N ILE A 216 15.14 22.48 3.22
CA ILE A 216 14.41 21.49 4.03
C ILE A 216 13.17 20.99 3.27
N GLY A 217 12.39 21.89 2.67
CA GLY A 217 11.23 21.53 1.85
C GLY A 217 11.63 20.66 0.65
N GLY A 218 12.72 21.01 -0.03
CA GLY A 218 13.29 20.22 -1.12
C GLY A 218 13.73 18.83 -0.69
N ALA A 219 14.35 18.68 0.49
CA ALA A 219 14.70 17.37 1.04
C ALA A 219 13.45 16.56 1.40
N LEU A 220 12.44 17.18 2.02
CA LEU A 220 11.19 16.52 2.40
C LEU A 220 10.31 16.16 1.18
N ALA A 221 10.51 16.80 0.03
CA ALA A 221 9.86 16.43 -1.22
C ALA A 221 10.20 14.99 -1.67
N PHE A 222 11.34 14.44 -1.25
CA PHE A 222 11.74 13.05 -1.55
C PHE A 222 11.10 12.01 -0.64
N LEU A 223 10.39 12.40 0.42
CA LEU A 223 9.78 11.45 1.35
C LEU A 223 8.88 10.40 0.67
N PRO A 224 7.99 10.73 -0.28
CA PRO A 224 7.17 9.74 -0.98
C PRO A 224 7.98 8.71 -1.79
N MET A 225 9.21 9.04 -2.18
CA MET A 225 10.10 8.13 -2.92
C MET A 225 10.94 7.26 -1.98
N ILE A 226 11.39 7.82 -0.85
CA ILE A 226 12.23 7.10 0.13
C ILE A 226 11.40 6.12 0.95
N PHE A 227 10.19 6.53 1.35
CA PHE A 227 9.30 5.72 2.15
C PHE A 227 8.21 5.15 1.25
N ASP A 228 8.29 3.84 1.01
CA ASP A 228 7.27 3.11 0.28
C ASP A 228 5.90 3.32 0.94
N ASP A 229 4.93 3.69 0.12
CA ASP A 229 3.53 3.69 0.53
C ASP A 229 3.09 2.27 0.89
N TRP A 230 2.17 2.15 1.85
CA TRP A 230 1.67 0.86 2.34
C TRP A 230 1.14 -0.04 1.21
N TYR A 231 0.49 0.53 0.19
CA TYR A 231 0.03 -0.22 -0.98
C TYR A 231 1.20 -0.85 -1.76
N VAL A 232 2.27 -0.07 -1.97
CA VAL A 232 3.49 -0.52 -2.67
C VAL A 232 4.21 -1.58 -1.86
N TYR A 233 4.38 -1.34 -0.55
CA TYR A 233 5.02 -2.28 0.37
C TYR A 233 4.29 -3.64 0.38
N ASN A 234 2.97 -3.64 0.49
CA ASN A 234 2.18 -4.87 0.55
C ASN A 234 2.22 -5.67 -0.74
N PHE A 235 2.15 -4.99 -1.89
CA PHE A 235 2.28 -5.66 -3.18
C PHE A 235 3.69 -6.24 -3.38
N ASN A 236 4.74 -5.49 -3.03
CA ASN A 236 6.12 -5.99 -3.08
C ASN A 236 6.31 -7.22 -2.18
N LYS A 237 5.73 -7.20 -0.97
CA LYS A 237 5.74 -8.35 -0.06
C LYS A 237 4.99 -9.54 -0.64
N HIS A 238 3.89 -9.33 -1.35
CA HIS A 238 3.17 -10.41 -2.05
C HIS A 238 4.03 -11.03 -3.16
N LEU A 239 4.72 -10.20 -3.95
CA LEU A 239 5.67 -10.67 -4.96
C LEU A 239 6.86 -11.42 -4.34
N GLU A 240 7.36 -10.97 -3.20
CA GLU A 240 8.43 -11.65 -2.45
C GLU A 240 7.99 -13.06 -2.04
N TYR A 241 6.79 -13.23 -1.49
CA TYR A 241 6.27 -14.55 -1.12
C TYR A 241 6.12 -15.46 -2.33
N LYS A 242 5.58 -14.94 -3.44
CA LYS A 242 5.53 -15.68 -4.70
C LYS A 242 6.93 -16.12 -5.10
N ARG A 243 7.86 -15.18 -5.23
CA ARG A 243 9.24 -15.47 -5.65
C ARG A 243 9.90 -16.53 -4.77
N ASN A 244 9.70 -16.50 -3.46
CA ASN A 244 10.31 -17.46 -2.54
C ASN A 244 9.77 -18.90 -2.73
N ILE A 245 8.51 -19.06 -3.13
CA ILE A 245 7.92 -20.37 -3.43
C ILE A 245 8.37 -20.87 -4.81
N PHE A 246 8.51 -19.96 -5.77
CA PHE A 246 8.87 -20.29 -7.15
C PHE A 246 10.37 -20.47 -7.40
N SER A 247 11.21 -19.73 -6.68
CA SER A 247 12.66 -19.69 -6.93
C SER A 247 13.34 -21.05 -6.83
N PRO A 248 13.03 -21.92 -5.83
CA PRO A 248 13.63 -23.25 -5.76
C PRO A 248 13.26 -24.14 -6.96
N VAL A 249 12.02 -24.07 -7.44
CA VAL A 249 11.52 -24.90 -8.55
C VAL A 249 12.27 -24.58 -9.84
N VAL A 250 12.49 -23.29 -10.13
CA VAL A 250 13.22 -22.84 -11.31
C VAL A 250 14.70 -23.23 -11.21
N SER A 251 15.30 -23.10 -10.03
CA SER A 251 16.71 -23.47 -9.82
C SER A 251 16.96 -24.97 -10.00
N MET A 252 16.05 -25.84 -9.54
CA MET A 252 16.15 -27.28 -9.75
C MET A 252 15.91 -27.66 -11.21
N ALA A 253 14.97 -27.00 -11.90
CA ALA A 253 14.75 -27.20 -13.32
C ALA A 253 15.97 -26.77 -14.17
N ALA A 254 16.70 -25.74 -13.73
CA ALA A 254 17.93 -25.30 -14.39
C ALA A 254 19.11 -26.26 -14.13
N VAL A 255 19.24 -26.80 -12.92
CA VAL A 255 20.31 -27.75 -12.54
C VAL A 255 20.13 -29.13 -13.19
N ASN A 256 18.88 -29.54 -13.47
CA ASN A 256 18.60 -30.83 -14.12
C ASN A 256 18.60 -30.79 -15.65
N LYS A 257 19.04 -29.70 -16.29
CA LYS A 257 19.28 -29.73 -17.74
C LYS A 257 20.47 -30.65 -18.02
N PRO A 258 20.28 -31.78 -18.73
CA PRO A 258 21.38 -32.68 -19.05
C PRO A 258 22.43 -31.90 -19.83
N THR A 259 23.65 -31.91 -19.30
CA THR A 259 24.83 -31.19 -19.80
C THR A 259 25.39 -31.81 -21.10
N GLY A 260 24.50 -32.30 -21.97
CA GLY A 260 24.83 -32.99 -23.20
C GLY A 260 24.13 -32.33 -24.38
N GLY A 261 24.75 -31.31 -24.96
CA GLY A 261 24.31 -30.71 -26.22
C GLY A 261 24.54 -29.21 -26.30
N THR A 262 25.75 -28.84 -26.73
CA THR A 262 26.15 -27.55 -27.33
C THR A 262 25.14 -26.39 -27.28
N ASP A 263 25.40 -25.46 -26.36
CA ASP A 263 25.35 -24.00 -26.51
C ASP A 263 24.30 -23.40 -27.46
N LEU A 264 23.07 -23.27 -26.95
CA LEU A 264 22.19 -22.15 -27.29
C LEU A 264 21.68 -21.58 -25.98
N TYR A 265 22.42 -20.62 -25.41
CA TYR A 265 21.96 -19.83 -24.28
C TYR A 265 20.71 -19.05 -24.71
N PRO A 266 19.53 -19.25 -24.09
CA PRO A 266 18.45 -18.30 -24.24
C PRO A 266 18.88 -17.03 -23.48
N SER A 267 19.26 -15.99 -24.20
CA SER A 267 19.37 -14.65 -23.63
C SER A 267 17.96 -14.23 -23.21
N PHE A 268 17.63 -14.44 -21.93
CA PHE A 268 16.45 -13.83 -21.31
C PHE A 268 16.76 -12.35 -21.11
N THR A 269 16.54 -11.56 -22.15
CA THR A 269 16.41 -10.12 -22.05
C THR A 269 15.12 -9.86 -21.27
N TRP A 270 15.25 -9.54 -19.98
CA TRP A 270 14.17 -8.92 -19.23
C TRP A 270 13.87 -7.58 -19.89
N VAL A 271 12.82 -7.54 -20.69
CA VAL A 271 12.26 -6.27 -21.15
C VAL A 271 11.66 -5.61 -19.91
N VAL A 272 12.44 -4.74 -19.30
CA VAL A 272 11.95 -3.81 -18.28
C VAL A 272 11.20 -2.74 -19.06
N GLU A 273 9.90 -2.93 -19.27
CA GLU A 273 9.01 -1.83 -19.62
C GLU A 273 8.91 -0.92 -18.39
N TYR A 274 9.45 0.29 -18.53
CA TYR A 274 9.36 1.38 -17.54
C TYR A 274 8.07 2.17 -17.72
#